data_AF-A0A7J4RBN8-F1
#
_entry.id   AF-A0A7J4RBN8-F1
#
_cell.length_a   1.000
_cell.length_b   1.000
_cell.length_c   1.000
_cell.angle_alpha   90.00
_cell.angle_beta   90.00
_cell.angle_gamma   90.00
#
_symmetry.space_group_name_H-M   'P 1'
#
loop_
_entity.id
_entity.type
_entity.pdbx_description
1 polymer ?
#
loop_
_entity_poly.entity_id
_entity_poly.type
_entity_poly.pdbx_seq_one_letter_code
_entity_poly.pdbx_strand_id
1 'polypeptide(L)'
;MKQVFKETVKLASEYNLLDLSFIAIDGTTVKANANKKRTLKKEQISKLDEIVDKLVEEDLKQDELDAKLDEENLTAMDKRDFKKIVSAYRRVKDKEKVKEKISSAKEEICKDEKLKKVSLTDPESRMMQNKQRVRELSYNTQFSVDKNQIIVATDVCQDGHDAHQLIPQIENVKENVELTGKEKFSVDCGYSDGKNIKYAEDNEIDLLVPSRAQAQKFDGKEESLNHDKYEYDEKTDELIVDGKRYQRRGSYIHKNGRNVVTFYSKELKKKKEIPFFFGERLRMRDKMETDEARRIYGLRKITVEPVIGQIKENFGFRQFCLRGLDGVRVEINIVAIAHNLKKIW
;
A
#
# COMPACT_ATOMS: atom_id res chain seq x y z
N MET A 1 -2.75 -15.72 16.09
CA MET A 1 -2.17 -16.00 14.75
C MET A 1 -0.79 -15.40 14.55
N LYS A 2 -0.56 -14.09 14.76
CA LYS A 2 0.78 -13.48 14.64
C LYS A 2 1.86 -14.24 15.43
N GLN A 3 1.56 -14.68 16.66
CA GLN A 3 2.46 -15.51 17.45
C GLN A 3 2.80 -16.84 16.77
N VAL A 4 1.81 -17.55 16.21
CA VAL A 4 2.03 -18.83 15.51
C VAL A 4 2.90 -18.64 14.27
N PHE A 5 2.69 -17.55 13.54
CA PHE A 5 3.57 -17.19 12.41
C PHE A 5 5.01 -16.98 12.89
N LYS A 6 5.20 -16.22 13.99
CA LYS A 6 6.52 -16.01 14.59
C LYS A 6 7.20 -17.31 15.01
N GLU A 7 6.46 -18.29 15.53
CA GLU A 7 7.02 -19.63 15.82
C GLU A 7 7.55 -20.33 14.56
N THR A 8 6.91 -20.17 13.39
CA THR A 8 7.45 -20.75 12.14
C THR A 8 8.76 -20.10 11.69
N VAL A 9 8.91 -18.79 11.89
CA VAL A 9 10.15 -18.07 11.60
C VAL A 9 11.25 -18.53 12.56
N LYS A 10 10.91 -18.69 13.85
CA LYS A 10 11.82 -19.22 14.86
C LYS A 10 12.26 -20.65 14.54
N LEU A 11 11.33 -21.50 14.11
CA LEU A 11 11.63 -22.85 13.65
C LEU A 11 12.61 -22.83 12.46
N ALA A 12 12.37 -21.99 11.44
CA ALA A 12 13.31 -21.84 10.32
C ALA A 12 14.71 -21.42 10.80
N SER A 13 14.80 -20.56 11.81
CA SER A 13 16.07 -20.16 12.46
C SER A 13 16.77 -21.35 13.13
N GLU A 14 16.03 -22.12 13.94
CA GLU A 14 16.56 -23.30 14.66
C GLU A 14 17.11 -24.38 13.72
N TYR A 15 16.52 -24.53 12.53
CA TYR A 15 17.00 -25.43 11.48
C TYR A 15 18.08 -24.82 10.57
N ASN A 16 18.59 -23.61 10.87
CA ASN A 16 19.58 -22.88 10.06
C ASN A 16 19.13 -22.63 8.61
N LEU A 17 17.83 -22.43 8.41
CA LEU A 17 17.24 -22.18 7.09
C LEU A 17 17.12 -20.68 6.78
N LEU A 18 17.31 -19.80 7.76
CA LEU A 18 17.30 -18.35 7.54
C LEU A 18 18.65 -17.86 7.01
N ASP A 19 18.62 -17.12 5.91
CA ASP A 19 19.72 -16.31 5.40
C ASP A 19 19.28 -14.85 5.34
N LEU A 20 19.47 -14.15 6.47
CA LEU A 20 19.10 -12.74 6.65
C LEU A 20 20.10 -11.77 6.01
N SER A 21 21.19 -12.25 5.39
CA SER A 21 22.16 -11.36 4.70
C SER A 21 21.49 -10.49 3.63
N PHE A 22 20.32 -10.91 3.15
CA PHE A 22 19.48 -10.19 2.23
C PHE A 22 18.00 -10.43 2.56
N ILE A 23 17.22 -9.35 2.64
CA ILE A 23 15.78 -9.37 2.85
C ILE A 23 15.12 -8.54 1.74
N ALA A 24 14.28 -9.19 0.94
CA ALA A 24 13.48 -8.53 -0.07
C ALA A 24 12.08 -8.21 0.47
N ILE A 25 11.66 -6.94 0.34
CA ILE A 25 10.29 -6.52 0.66
C ILE A 25 9.57 -6.23 -0.66
N ASP A 26 8.34 -6.74 -0.79
CA ASP A 26 7.49 -6.45 -1.94
C ASP A 26 6.00 -6.45 -1.57
N GLY A 27 5.26 -5.60 -2.28
CA GLY A 27 3.82 -5.43 -2.13
C GLY A 27 3.04 -6.17 -3.21
N THR A 28 1.86 -6.65 -2.86
CA THR A 28 0.92 -7.20 -3.83
C THR A 28 -0.52 -6.93 -3.46
N THR A 29 -1.29 -6.45 -4.44
CA THR A 29 -2.73 -6.28 -4.29
C THR A 29 -3.43 -7.63 -4.25
N VAL A 30 -4.24 -7.87 -3.21
CA VAL A 30 -5.09 -9.07 -3.08
C VAL A 30 -6.54 -8.63 -2.93
N LYS A 31 -7.43 -9.26 -3.69
CA LYS A 31 -8.84 -8.88 -3.76
C LYS A 31 -9.53 -9.11 -2.42
N ALA A 32 -10.34 -8.15 -1.99
CA ALA A 32 -11.13 -8.25 -0.76
C ALA A 32 -12.38 -9.13 -0.97
N ASN A 33 -12.95 -9.66 0.12
CA ASN A 33 -14.27 -10.32 0.07
C ASN A 33 -15.41 -9.29 0.02
N ALA A 34 -15.43 -8.52 -1.07
CA ALA A 34 -16.28 -7.34 -1.20
C ALA A 34 -16.91 -7.24 -2.59
N ASN A 35 -18.15 -6.78 -2.63
CA ASN A 35 -18.84 -6.53 -3.90
C ASN A 35 -18.74 -5.05 -4.29
N LYS A 36 -18.11 -4.75 -5.42
CA LYS A 36 -17.97 -3.38 -5.95
C LYS A 36 -19.31 -2.67 -6.22
N LYS A 37 -20.40 -3.41 -6.44
CA LYS A 37 -21.76 -2.87 -6.61
C LYS A 37 -22.43 -2.50 -5.29
N ARG A 38 -21.80 -2.84 -4.16
CA ARG A 38 -22.22 -2.49 -2.79
C ARG A 38 -21.41 -1.31 -2.24
N THR A 39 -20.82 -0.51 -3.11
CA THR A 39 -19.99 0.64 -2.74
C THR A 39 -20.80 1.93 -2.84
N LEU A 40 -20.92 2.65 -1.73
CA LEU A 40 -21.76 3.84 -1.60
C LEU A 40 -20.96 5.09 -1.21
N LYS A 41 -21.44 6.25 -1.64
CA LYS A 41 -20.98 7.57 -1.17
C LYS A 41 -21.52 7.87 0.22
N LYS A 42 -20.92 8.85 0.90
CA LYS A 42 -21.32 9.30 2.24
C LYS A 42 -22.80 9.65 2.34
N GLU A 43 -23.32 10.40 1.37
CA GLU A 43 -24.74 10.82 1.35
C GLU A 43 -25.66 9.60 1.17
N GLN A 44 -25.27 8.65 0.32
CA GLN A 44 -26.04 7.42 0.09
C GLN A 44 -26.08 6.51 1.31
N ILE A 45 -25.00 6.47 2.10
CA ILE A 45 -24.94 5.70 3.35
C ILE A 45 -25.88 6.32 4.39
N SER A 46 -25.86 7.64 4.56
CA SER A 46 -26.78 8.33 5.50
C SER A 46 -28.23 8.06 5.17
N LYS A 47 -28.61 8.14 3.89
CA LYS A 47 -29.98 7.87 3.46
C LYS A 47 -30.37 6.41 3.58
N LEU A 48 -29.45 5.49 3.31
CA LEU A 48 -29.70 4.07 3.53
C LEU A 48 -29.99 3.80 5.01
N ASP A 49 -29.31 4.50 5.92
CA ASP A 49 -29.57 4.41 7.36
C ASP A 49 -30.96 4.90 7.72
N GLU A 50 -31.36 6.08 7.25
CA GLU A 50 -32.72 6.62 7.47
C GLU A 50 -33.82 5.70 6.94
N ILE A 51 -33.58 5.08 5.77
CA ILE A 51 -34.50 4.09 5.20
C ILE A 51 -34.57 2.84 6.09
N VAL A 52 -33.43 2.34 6.56
CA VAL A 52 -33.39 1.15 7.41
C VAL A 52 -34.02 1.40 8.78
N ASP A 53 -33.82 2.57 9.37
CA ASP A 53 -34.48 2.97 10.63
C ASP A 53 -36.01 2.93 10.49
N LYS A 54 -36.53 3.54 9.43
CA LYS A 54 -37.97 3.50 9.15
C LYS A 54 -38.50 2.09 8.80
N LEU A 55 -37.66 1.22 8.22
CA LEU A 55 -38.03 -0.18 7.98
C LEU A 55 -38.08 -0.99 9.29
N VAL A 56 -37.33 -0.59 10.32
CA VAL A 56 -37.39 -1.20 11.66
C VAL A 56 -38.64 -0.75 12.39
N GLU A 57 -39.05 0.51 12.23
CA GLU A 57 -40.26 1.08 12.83
C GLU A 57 -41.58 0.60 12.18
N GLU A 58 -41.53 -0.37 11.24
CA GLU A 58 -42.65 -0.91 10.45
C GLU A 58 -43.45 0.13 9.63
N ASP A 59 -42.91 1.33 9.43
CA ASP A 59 -43.71 2.51 9.08
C ASP A 59 -43.54 3.01 7.63
N LEU A 60 -42.93 2.21 6.74
CA LEU A 60 -42.77 2.60 5.33
C LEU A 60 -43.42 1.63 4.34
N LYS A 61 -44.40 2.17 3.60
CA LYS A 61 -44.93 1.53 2.38
C LYS A 61 -43.94 1.65 1.22
N GLN A 62 -44.00 0.70 0.30
CA GLN A 62 -43.06 0.59 -0.81
C GLN A 62 -43.09 1.80 -1.76
N ASP A 63 -44.28 2.37 -1.98
CA ASP A 63 -44.49 3.48 -2.91
C ASP A 63 -43.87 4.80 -2.40
N GLU A 64 -43.87 5.04 -1.09
CA GLU A 64 -43.22 6.21 -0.47
C GLU A 64 -41.69 6.16 -0.58
N LEU A 65 -41.14 4.95 -0.58
CA LEU A 65 -39.71 4.70 -0.68
C LEU A 65 -39.22 4.88 -2.12
N ASP A 66 -39.98 4.38 -3.09
CA ASP A 66 -39.67 4.55 -4.51
C ASP A 66 -39.76 6.03 -4.94
N ALA A 67 -40.70 6.81 -4.39
CA ALA A 67 -40.79 8.25 -4.63
C ALA A 67 -39.56 9.02 -4.12
N LYS A 68 -39.10 8.75 -2.88
CA LYS A 68 -37.90 9.39 -2.32
C LYS A 68 -36.62 9.12 -3.11
N LEU A 69 -36.52 7.95 -3.72
CA LEU A 69 -35.36 7.54 -4.51
C LEU A 69 -35.23 8.28 -5.84
N ASP A 70 -36.35 8.77 -6.40
CA ASP A 70 -36.37 9.39 -7.71
C ASP A 70 -35.95 10.88 -7.68
N GLU A 71 -36.11 11.58 -6.55
CA GLU A 71 -35.75 13.00 -6.35
C GLU A 71 -34.24 13.30 -6.30
N GLU A 72 -33.38 12.30 -6.20
CA GLU A 72 -31.95 12.54 -6.05
C GLU A 72 -31.23 12.78 -7.38
N ASN A 73 -30.34 13.78 -7.41
CA ASN A 73 -29.35 14.03 -8.45
C ASN A 73 -28.26 12.93 -8.51
N LEU A 74 -28.68 11.67 -8.60
CA LEU A 74 -27.84 10.49 -8.81
C LEU A 74 -27.78 10.12 -10.30
N THR A 75 -26.67 9.52 -10.73
CA THR A 75 -26.60 8.91 -12.07
C THR A 75 -27.55 7.73 -12.16
N ALA A 76 -28.06 7.41 -13.35
CA ALA A 76 -28.97 6.28 -13.56
C ALA A 76 -28.39 4.93 -13.07
N MET A 77 -27.07 4.75 -13.20
CA MET A 77 -26.37 3.55 -12.74
C MET A 77 -26.29 3.49 -11.21
N ASP A 78 -25.98 4.60 -10.54
CA ASP A 78 -25.97 4.69 -9.08
C ASP A 78 -27.38 4.46 -8.49
N LYS A 79 -28.44 4.99 -9.13
CA LYS A 79 -29.84 4.76 -8.73
C LYS A 79 -30.20 3.27 -8.77
N ARG A 80 -29.80 2.56 -9.83
CA ARG A 80 -30.10 1.13 -10.01
C ARG A 80 -29.44 0.27 -8.94
N ASP A 81 -28.15 0.49 -8.67
CA ASP A 81 -27.43 -0.29 -7.67
C ASP A 81 -27.92 0.03 -6.25
N PHE A 82 -28.23 1.30 -5.97
CA PHE A 82 -28.83 1.72 -4.69
C PHE A 82 -30.22 1.09 -4.46
N LYS A 83 -31.13 1.12 -5.46
CA LYS A 83 -32.44 0.43 -5.41
C LYS A 83 -32.29 -1.05 -5.08
N LYS A 84 -31.32 -1.74 -5.70
CA LYS A 84 -31.02 -3.15 -5.40
C LYS A 84 -30.49 -3.36 -3.98
N ILE A 85 -29.73 -2.41 -3.44
CA ILE A 85 -29.22 -2.49 -2.06
C ILE A 85 -30.39 -2.42 -1.07
N VAL A 86 -31.23 -1.40 -1.20
CA VAL A 86 -32.40 -1.19 -0.34
C VAL A 86 -33.33 -2.40 -0.41
N SER A 87 -33.66 -2.86 -1.62
CA SER A 87 -34.51 -4.05 -1.81
C SER A 87 -33.93 -5.30 -1.14
N ALA A 88 -32.61 -5.51 -1.25
CA ALA A 88 -31.96 -6.64 -0.60
C ALA A 88 -32.01 -6.53 0.93
N TYR A 89 -31.75 -5.34 1.50
CA TYR A 89 -31.76 -5.12 2.94
C TYR A 89 -33.16 -5.17 3.54
N ARG A 90 -34.19 -4.81 2.78
CA ARG A 90 -35.59 -5.01 3.16
C ARG A 90 -35.94 -6.49 3.37
N ARG A 91 -35.35 -7.41 2.59
CA ARG A 91 -35.58 -8.86 2.69
C ARG A 91 -34.81 -9.54 3.82
N VAL A 92 -33.82 -8.87 4.41
CA VAL A 92 -33.08 -9.42 5.56
C VAL A 92 -33.98 -9.38 6.79
N LYS A 93 -34.14 -10.52 7.49
CA LYS A 93 -34.95 -10.60 8.72
C LYS A 93 -34.34 -9.78 9.86
N ASP A 94 -33.04 -9.94 10.06
CA ASP A 94 -32.27 -9.29 11.11
C ASP A 94 -31.86 -7.88 10.67
N LYS A 95 -32.64 -6.87 11.07
CA LYS A 95 -32.37 -5.46 10.73
C LYS A 95 -31.23 -4.88 11.55
N GLU A 96 -30.99 -5.37 12.76
CA GLU A 96 -29.89 -4.93 13.61
C GLU A 96 -28.55 -5.20 12.92
N LYS A 97 -28.35 -6.41 12.37
CA LYS A 97 -27.16 -6.73 11.56
C LYS A 97 -26.98 -5.86 10.32
N VAL A 98 -28.07 -5.34 9.75
CA VAL A 98 -27.99 -4.40 8.63
C VAL A 98 -27.52 -3.04 9.13
N LYS A 99 -28.06 -2.57 10.26
CA LYS A 99 -27.68 -1.31 10.90
C LYS A 99 -26.21 -1.32 11.36
N GLU A 100 -25.72 -2.42 11.91
CA GLU A 100 -24.29 -2.61 12.23
C GLU A 100 -23.39 -2.42 11.00
N LYS A 101 -23.75 -3.00 9.85
CA LYS A 101 -22.97 -2.84 8.60
C LYS A 101 -22.97 -1.40 8.11
N ILE A 102 -24.10 -0.70 8.25
CA ILE A 102 -24.22 0.71 7.87
C ILE A 102 -23.39 1.56 8.83
N SER A 103 -23.43 1.30 10.14
CA SER A 103 -22.59 1.98 11.14
C SER A 103 -21.11 1.82 10.83
N SER A 104 -20.65 0.58 10.61
CA SER A 104 -19.24 0.32 10.24
C SER A 104 -18.83 1.05 8.96
N ALA A 105 -19.70 1.10 7.95
CA ALA A 105 -19.45 1.89 6.75
C ALA A 105 -19.43 3.41 7.00
N LYS A 106 -20.29 3.92 7.89
CA LYS A 106 -20.31 5.34 8.31
C LYS A 106 -19.04 5.73 9.05
N GLU A 107 -18.61 4.91 10.00
CA GLU A 107 -17.38 5.11 10.75
C GLU A 107 -16.19 5.15 9.80
N GLU A 108 -16.09 4.16 8.92
CA GLU A 108 -14.98 4.03 7.99
C GLU A 108 -14.87 5.20 7.00
N ILE A 109 -15.98 5.65 6.41
CA ILE A 109 -15.96 6.78 5.46
C ILE A 109 -15.63 8.11 6.15
N CYS A 110 -15.79 8.19 7.48
CA CYS A 110 -15.47 9.38 8.27
C CYS A 110 -14.02 9.39 8.78
N LYS A 111 -13.26 8.28 8.66
CA LYS A 111 -11.83 8.22 9.06
C LYS A 111 -10.92 9.09 8.20
N ASP A 112 -11.27 9.31 6.92
CA ASP A 112 -10.49 10.14 6.00
C ASP A 112 -11.42 10.87 5.02
N GLU A 113 -11.38 12.21 5.04
CA GLU A 113 -12.19 13.07 4.17
C GLU A 113 -11.95 12.83 2.67
N LYS A 114 -10.80 12.23 2.30
CA LYS A 114 -10.50 11.85 0.91
C LYS A 114 -11.30 10.62 0.46
N LEU A 115 -11.85 9.83 1.38
CA LEU A 115 -12.68 8.67 1.06
C LEU A 115 -14.05 9.09 0.55
N LYS A 116 -14.23 9.02 -0.76
CA LYS A 116 -15.50 9.39 -1.41
C LYS A 116 -16.55 8.28 -1.34
N LYS A 117 -16.12 7.02 -1.23
CA LYS A 117 -16.99 5.85 -1.23
C LYS A 117 -16.37 4.70 -0.41
N VAL A 118 -17.20 3.91 0.24
CA VAL A 118 -16.81 2.67 0.94
C VAL A 118 -17.75 1.52 0.61
N SER A 119 -17.31 0.28 0.82
CA SER A 119 -18.15 -0.91 0.60
C SER A 119 -19.03 -1.18 1.82
N LEU A 120 -20.30 -1.49 1.63
CA LEU A 120 -21.18 -1.97 2.70
C LEU A 120 -20.87 -3.41 3.13
N THR A 121 -20.16 -4.17 2.28
CA THR A 121 -19.81 -5.56 2.61
C THR A 121 -18.48 -5.66 3.33
N ASP A 122 -17.52 -4.81 2.97
CA ASP A 122 -16.19 -4.78 3.57
C ASP A 122 -15.66 -3.33 3.59
N PRO A 123 -16.09 -2.52 4.57
CA PRO A 123 -15.81 -1.08 4.59
C PRO A 123 -14.34 -0.73 4.46
N GLU A 124 -13.48 -1.55 5.07
CA GLU A 124 -12.05 -1.30 5.13
C GLU A 124 -11.31 -1.63 3.82
N SER A 125 -11.96 -2.27 2.84
CA SER A 125 -11.37 -2.48 1.52
C SER A 125 -11.21 -1.17 0.73
N ARG A 126 -10.24 -1.11 -0.19
CA ARG A 126 -10.01 0.06 -1.06
C ARG A 126 -10.02 -0.31 -2.53
N MET A 127 -10.39 0.65 -3.37
CA MET A 127 -10.39 0.48 -4.83
C MET A 127 -8.98 0.59 -5.40
N MET A 128 -8.29 -0.55 -5.50
CA MET A 128 -6.90 -0.64 -5.95
C MET A 128 -6.83 -1.24 -7.36
N GLN A 129 -5.75 -0.94 -8.08
CA GLN A 129 -5.47 -1.56 -9.37
C GLN A 129 -4.58 -2.79 -9.17
N ASN A 130 -4.94 -3.92 -9.79
CA ASN A 130 -4.12 -5.12 -9.76
C ASN A 130 -3.08 -5.12 -10.91
N LYS A 131 -2.19 -6.13 -10.97
CA LYS A 131 -1.16 -6.25 -12.02
C LYS A 131 -1.76 -6.35 -13.44
N GLN A 132 -3.01 -6.81 -13.58
CA GLN A 132 -3.75 -6.88 -14.85
C GLN A 132 -4.45 -5.57 -15.22
N ARG A 133 -4.18 -4.48 -14.50
CA ARG A 133 -4.79 -3.15 -14.67
C ARG A 133 -6.30 -3.09 -14.40
N VAL A 134 -6.84 -4.10 -13.73
CA VAL A 134 -8.25 -4.10 -13.30
C VAL A 134 -8.35 -3.43 -11.94
N ARG A 135 -9.32 -2.53 -11.78
CA ARG A 135 -9.63 -1.90 -10.49
C ARG A 135 -10.70 -2.67 -9.74
N GLU A 136 -10.37 -3.11 -8.53
CA GLU A 136 -11.27 -3.87 -7.68
C GLU A 136 -11.06 -3.55 -6.19
N LEU A 137 -12.06 -3.85 -5.37
CA LEU A 137 -11.93 -3.72 -3.92
C LEU A 137 -10.91 -4.74 -3.42
N SER A 138 -9.85 -4.25 -2.80
CA SER A 138 -8.66 -5.00 -2.44
C SER A 138 -8.00 -4.44 -1.20
N TYR A 139 -7.03 -5.19 -0.70
CA TYR A 139 -6.03 -4.72 0.25
C TYR A 139 -4.64 -4.84 -0.37
N ASN A 140 -3.73 -4.01 0.11
CA ASN A 140 -2.33 -4.13 -0.21
C ASN A 140 -1.67 -5.05 0.81
N THR A 141 -1.09 -6.14 0.33
CA THR A 141 -0.43 -7.15 1.16
C THR A 141 1.07 -7.04 0.97
N GLN A 142 1.80 -7.00 2.08
CA GLN A 142 3.24 -6.80 2.10
C GLN A 142 3.93 -8.06 2.60
N PHE A 143 5.02 -8.44 1.95
CA PHE A 143 5.85 -9.58 2.34
C PHE A 143 7.30 -9.14 2.50
N SER A 144 7.93 -9.57 3.59
CA SER A 144 9.38 -9.49 3.79
C SER A 144 9.92 -10.91 3.77
N VAL A 145 10.84 -11.19 2.85
CA VAL A 145 11.31 -12.54 2.51
C VAL A 145 12.83 -12.56 2.54
N ASP A 146 13.40 -13.55 3.22
CA ASP A 146 14.85 -13.74 3.29
C ASP A 146 15.41 -14.33 1.98
N LYS A 147 16.74 -14.53 1.92
CA LYS A 147 17.40 -15.06 0.73
C LYS A 147 17.03 -16.51 0.41
N ASN A 148 16.63 -17.31 1.41
CA ASN A 148 16.20 -18.69 1.23
C ASN A 148 14.69 -18.84 0.94
N GLN A 149 13.99 -17.73 0.74
CA GLN A 149 12.55 -17.65 0.45
C GLN A 149 11.64 -18.00 1.64
N ILE A 150 12.14 -17.86 2.87
CA ILE A 150 11.33 -17.88 4.09
C ILE A 150 10.72 -16.48 4.28
N ILE A 151 9.42 -16.45 4.56
CA ILE A 151 8.71 -15.21 4.89
C ILE A 151 9.01 -14.88 6.35
N VAL A 152 9.65 -13.75 6.60
CA VAL A 152 10.04 -13.27 7.94
C VAL A 152 9.06 -12.24 8.50
N ALA A 153 8.31 -11.55 7.64
CA ALA A 153 7.22 -10.68 8.06
C ALA A 153 6.13 -10.56 6.99
N THR A 154 4.90 -10.32 7.42
CA THR A 154 3.76 -9.97 6.56
C THR A 154 2.92 -8.88 7.20
N ASP A 155 2.28 -8.04 6.38
CA ASP A 155 1.17 -7.20 6.83
C ASP A 155 0.16 -6.97 5.70
N VAL A 156 -1.01 -6.46 6.07
CA VAL A 156 -2.06 -6.04 5.16
C VAL A 156 -2.49 -4.63 5.53
N CYS A 157 -2.57 -3.74 4.54
CA CYS A 157 -2.96 -2.36 4.73
C CYS A 157 -3.96 -1.88 3.67
N GLN A 158 -4.53 -0.71 3.94
CA GLN A 158 -5.49 -0.05 3.06
C GLN A 158 -4.79 0.88 2.05
N ASP A 159 -3.49 1.12 2.18
CA ASP A 159 -2.78 2.03 1.29
C ASP A 159 -2.55 1.37 -0.08
N GLY A 160 -3.03 2.00 -1.14
CA GLY A 160 -2.80 1.54 -2.52
C GLY A 160 -1.39 1.82 -3.03
N HIS A 161 -0.56 2.50 -2.25
CA HIS A 161 0.83 2.82 -2.58
C HIS A 161 1.78 2.21 -1.56
N ASP A 162 2.86 1.61 -2.05
CA ASP A 162 3.85 0.92 -1.22
C ASP A 162 4.80 1.89 -0.47
N ALA A 163 4.86 3.15 -0.89
CA ALA A 163 5.75 4.15 -0.30
C ALA A 163 5.66 4.23 1.23
N HIS A 164 4.47 4.13 1.82
CA HIS A 164 4.30 4.22 3.28
C HIS A 164 4.48 2.88 4.01
N GLN A 165 4.76 1.80 3.29
CA GLN A 165 4.81 0.44 3.84
C GLN A 165 6.22 -0.04 4.18
N LEU A 166 7.27 0.66 3.75
CA LEU A 166 8.65 0.26 4.07
C LEU A 166 8.90 0.23 5.58
N ILE A 167 8.66 1.36 6.25
CA ILE A 167 8.98 1.52 7.67
C ILE A 167 8.18 0.52 8.53
N PRO A 168 6.84 0.41 8.38
CA PRO A 168 6.08 -0.61 9.11
C PRO A 168 6.58 -2.04 8.86
N GLN A 169 7.00 -2.36 7.64
CA GLN A 169 7.52 -3.70 7.35
C GLN A 169 8.87 -3.97 8.00
N ILE A 170 9.79 -3.01 7.97
CA ILE A 170 11.08 -3.15 8.65
C ILE A 170 10.87 -3.36 10.16
N GLU A 171 9.94 -2.64 10.78
CA GLU A 171 9.60 -2.85 12.19
C GLU A 171 8.99 -4.25 12.43
N ASN A 172 8.09 -4.72 11.56
CA ASN A 172 7.57 -6.08 11.65
C ASN A 172 8.69 -7.14 11.49
N VAL A 173 9.71 -6.89 10.68
CA VAL A 173 10.89 -7.77 10.57
C VAL A 173 11.66 -7.78 11.89
N LYS A 174 11.99 -6.61 12.45
CA LYS A 174 12.68 -6.49 13.75
C LYS A 174 11.90 -7.16 14.90
N GLU A 175 10.57 -7.17 14.84
CA GLU A 175 9.75 -7.87 15.82
C GLU A 175 9.85 -9.40 15.73
N ASN A 176 10.15 -9.95 14.54
CA ASN A 176 10.12 -11.39 14.28
C ASN A 176 11.50 -12.03 14.26
N VAL A 177 12.55 -11.30 13.88
CA VAL A 177 13.93 -11.79 13.79
C VAL A 177 14.91 -10.81 14.43
N GLU A 178 16.02 -11.34 14.95
CA GLU A 178 17.13 -10.53 15.43
C GLU A 178 18.02 -10.10 14.25
N LEU A 179 18.19 -8.79 14.09
CA LEU A 179 19.06 -8.21 13.07
C LEU A 179 20.44 -7.92 13.68
N THR A 180 21.48 -8.18 12.91
CA THR A 180 22.89 -8.01 13.28
C THR A 180 23.50 -6.70 12.75
N GLY A 181 22.73 -5.94 11.96
CA GLY A 181 23.18 -4.69 11.32
C GLY A 181 23.95 -4.91 10.01
N LYS A 182 23.95 -6.14 9.48
CA LYS A 182 24.62 -6.50 8.22
C LYS A 182 23.65 -6.83 7.09
N GLU A 183 22.36 -6.82 7.40
CA GLU A 183 21.29 -7.21 6.50
C GLU A 183 21.06 -6.16 5.42
N LYS A 184 20.95 -6.62 4.17
CA LYS A 184 20.61 -5.76 3.04
C LYS A 184 19.12 -5.82 2.77
N PHE A 185 18.44 -4.69 2.88
CA PHE A 185 17.02 -4.59 2.56
C PHE A 185 16.84 -4.15 1.13
N SER A 186 16.07 -4.89 0.34
CA SER A 186 15.88 -4.60 -1.08
C SER A 186 14.42 -4.50 -1.46
N VAL A 187 14.03 -3.37 -2.05
CA VAL A 187 12.63 -3.00 -2.30
C VAL A 187 12.43 -2.40 -3.68
N ASP A 188 11.20 -2.41 -4.19
CA ASP A 188 10.91 -1.88 -5.52
C ASP A 188 10.98 -0.34 -5.57
N CYS A 189 10.91 0.22 -6.78
CA CYS A 189 10.93 1.67 -6.93
C CYS A 189 9.69 2.39 -6.35
N GLY A 190 8.62 1.66 -6.03
CA GLY A 190 7.44 2.18 -5.32
C GLY A 190 7.76 2.62 -3.89
N TYR A 191 8.81 2.07 -3.28
CA TYR A 191 9.29 2.46 -1.95
C TYR A 191 10.32 3.60 -1.96
N SER A 192 10.67 4.16 -3.14
CA SER A 192 11.76 5.15 -3.30
C SER A 192 11.42 6.56 -2.79
N ASP A 193 10.61 6.67 -1.73
CA ASP A 193 10.31 7.95 -1.09
C ASP A 193 11.49 8.46 -0.27
N GLY A 194 11.67 9.77 -0.22
CA GLY A 194 12.79 10.36 0.51
C GLY A 194 12.73 10.11 2.02
N LYS A 195 11.53 10.01 2.61
CA LYS A 195 11.37 9.68 4.04
C LYS A 195 11.87 8.28 4.37
N ASN A 196 11.65 7.33 3.46
CA ASN A 196 12.10 5.96 3.61
C ASN A 196 13.61 5.86 3.59
N ILE A 197 14.25 6.55 2.65
CA ILE A 197 15.71 6.58 2.53
C ILE A 197 16.32 7.27 3.75
N LYS A 198 15.76 8.41 4.18
CA LYS A 198 16.21 9.10 5.39
C LYS A 198 16.10 8.20 6.63
N TYR A 199 14.97 7.53 6.80
CA TYR A 199 14.76 6.59 7.90
C TYR A 199 15.79 5.45 7.86
N ALA A 200 16.10 4.91 6.68
CA ALA A 200 17.10 3.87 6.55
C ALA A 200 18.51 4.37 6.91
N GLU A 201 18.90 5.56 6.46
CA GLU A 201 20.18 6.19 6.87
C GLU A 201 20.24 6.42 8.39
N ASP A 202 19.17 6.93 8.99
CA ASP A 202 19.10 7.24 10.43
C ASP A 202 19.14 6.00 11.34
N ASN A 203 18.75 4.84 10.81
CA ASN A 203 18.70 3.57 11.54
C ASN A 203 19.77 2.58 11.08
N GLU A 204 20.77 3.05 10.31
CA GLU A 204 21.89 2.24 9.80
C GLU A 204 21.42 1.00 9.00
N ILE A 205 20.29 1.12 8.30
CA ILE A 205 19.73 0.06 7.46
C ILE A 205 20.34 0.15 6.06
N ASP A 206 21.00 -0.93 5.62
CA ASP A 206 21.56 -1.04 4.27
C ASP A 206 20.43 -1.26 3.23
N LEU A 207 19.76 -0.16 2.86
CA LEU A 207 18.65 -0.15 1.91
C LEU A 207 19.14 -0.09 0.45
N LEU A 208 18.51 -0.89 -0.41
CA LEU A 208 18.67 -0.90 -1.86
C LEU A 208 17.32 -0.61 -2.50
N VAL A 209 17.13 0.63 -2.95
CA VAL A 209 15.90 1.08 -3.60
C VAL A 209 16.22 1.93 -4.83
N PRO A 210 15.90 1.48 -6.05
CA PRO A 210 16.12 2.29 -7.24
C PRO A 210 15.09 3.40 -7.34
N SER A 211 15.50 4.52 -7.95
CA SER A 211 14.52 5.46 -8.49
C SER A 211 13.72 4.81 -9.63
N ARG A 212 12.55 5.35 -9.96
CA ARG A 212 11.74 4.85 -11.08
C ARG A 212 12.49 4.90 -12.43
N ALA A 213 13.33 5.90 -12.64
CA ALA A 213 14.16 6.00 -13.84
C ALA A 213 15.20 4.86 -13.89
N GLN A 214 15.89 4.61 -12.78
CA GLN A 214 16.85 3.51 -12.67
C GLN A 214 16.19 2.15 -12.86
N ALA A 215 15.03 1.92 -12.24
CA ALA A 215 14.29 0.67 -12.43
C ALA A 215 13.90 0.43 -13.90
N GLN A 216 13.48 1.48 -14.63
CA GLN A 216 13.23 1.39 -16.08
C GLN A 216 14.50 1.05 -16.87
N LYS A 217 15.61 1.73 -16.57
CA LYS A 217 16.92 1.48 -17.17
C LYS A 217 17.39 0.04 -16.93
N PHE A 218 17.23 -0.49 -15.72
CA PHE A 218 17.62 -1.86 -15.37
C PHE A 218 16.78 -2.91 -16.09
N ASP A 219 15.55 -2.57 -16.46
CA ASP A 219 14.66 -3.39 -17.29
C ASP A 219 14.87 -3.19 -18.81
N GLY A 220 15.86 -2.37 -19.22
CA GLY A 220 16.10 -2.05 -20.64
C GLY A 220 15.01 -1.21 -21.29
N LYS A 221 14.21 -0.47 -20.50
CA LYS A 221 13.15 0.44 -20.98
C LYS A 221 13.66 1.87 -21.06
N GLU A 222 13.07 2.67 -21.94
CA GLU A 222 13.32 4.12 -21.96
C GLU A 222 12.88 4.79 -20.66
N GLU A 223 13.70 5.72 -20.16
CA GLU A 223 13.44 6.48 -18.96
C GLU A 223 12.30 7.48 -19.20
N SER A 224 11.20 7.32 -18.48
CA SER A 224 10.03 8.21 -18.62
C SER A 224 10.06 9.42 -17.69
N LEU A 225 10.90 9.43 -16.66
CA LEU A 225 10.88 10.42 -15.57
C LEU A 225 12.28 10.87 -15.19
N ASN A 226 12.56 12.16 -15.35
CA ASN A 226 13.87 12.78 -15.06
C ASN A 226 13.92 13.46 -13.68
N HIS A 227 13.16 12.94 -12.70
CA HIS A 227 12.91 13.65 -11.44
C HIS A 227 14.17 13.90 -10.61
N ASP A 228 15.22 13.09 -10.77
CA ASP A 228 16.49 13.22 -10.04
C ASP A 228 17.69 13.50 -10.99
N LYS A 229 17.43 14.05 -12.19
CA LYS A 229 18.49 14.54 -13.11
C LYS A 229 18.98 15.92 -12.67
N TYR A 230 19.71 15.93 -11.57
CA TYR A 230 20.44 17.08 -11.05
C TYR A 230 21.59 16.62 -10.16
N GLU A 231 22.55 17.51 -9.96
CA GLU A 231 23.62 17.37 -8.98
C GLU A 231 23.40 18.39 -7.86
N TYR A 232 24.01 18.13 -6.71
CA TYR A 232 23.93 19.01 -5.55
C TYR A 232 25.31 19.20 -4.94
N ASP A 233 25.70 20.45 -4.79
CA ASP A 233 26.96 20.86 -4.16
C ASP A 233 26.68 21.16 -2.68
N GLU A 234 27.02 20.20 -1.81
CA GLU A 234 26.80 20.34 -0.36
C GLU A 234 27.60 21.49 0.25
N LYS A 235 28.74 21.87 -0.35
CA LYS A 235 29.60 22.94 0.19
C LYS A 235 29.01 24.32 -0.06
N THR A 236 28.39 24.52 -1.22
CA THR A 236 27.78 25.80 -1.58
C THR A 236 26.27 25.85 -1.38
N ASP A 237 25.63 24.74 -1.00
CA ASP A 237 24.16 24.60 -0.87
C ASP A 237 23.46 24.99 -2.20
N GLU A 238 24.06 24.55 -3.31
CA GLU A 238 23.60 24.85 -4.67
C GLU A 238 23.17 23.60 -5.43
N LEU A 239 22.06 23.71 -6.14
CA LEU A 239 21.56 22.71 -7.06
C LEU A 239 22.09 22.99 -8.46
N ILE A 240 22.63 21.97 -9.13
CA ILE A 240 23.16 22.05 -10.51
C ILE A 240 22.24 21.25 -11.42
N VAL A 241 21.65 21.92 -12.40
CA VAL A 241 20.75 21.32 -13.39
C VAL A 241 21.21 21.74 -14.77
N ASP A 242 21.58 20.80 -15.63
CA ASP A 242 22.08 21.06 -16.98
C ASP A 242 23.22 22.11 -16.99
N GLY A 243 24.13 22.02 -16.02
CA GLY A 243 25.25 22.97 -15.84
C GLY A 243 24.86 24.34 -15.26
N LYS A 244 23.59 24.60 -14.98
CA LYS A 244 23.09 25.86 -14.39
C LYS A 244 22.94 25.73 -12.87
N ARG A 245 23.47 26.71 -12.15
CA ARG A 245 23.41 26.76 -10.67
C ARG A 245 22.13 27.44 -10.18
N TYR A 246 21.55 26.87 -9.13
CA TYR A 246 20.42 27.41 -8.40
C TYR A 246 20.76 27.47 -6.92
N GLN A 247 20.54 28.62 -6.30
CA GLN A 247 20.80 28.84 -4.87
C GLN A 247 19.57 28.47 -4.05
N ARG A 248 19.77 27.82 -2.91
CA ARG A 248 18.67 27.50 -1.99
C ARG A 248 17.97 28.77 -1.51
N ARG A 249 16.65 28.71 -1.44
CA ARG A 249 15.80 29.80 -0.93
C ARG A 249 15.07 29.45 0.36
N GLY A 250 14.79 28.16 0.58
CA GLY A 250 14.09 27.69 1.77
C GLY A 250 13.28 26.44 1.47
N SER A 251 12.48 26.01 2.45
CA SER A 251 11.58 24.86 2.34
C SER A 251 10.19 25.21 2.83
N TYR A 252 9.17 24.54 2.30
CA TYR A 252 7.80 24.68 2.78
C TYR A 252 6.96 23.45 2.46
N ILE A 253 5.80 23.35 3.11
CA ILE A 253 4.84 22.27 2.95
C ILE A 253 3.68 22.79 2.09
N HIS A 254 3.42 22.14 0.96
CA HIS A 254 2.25 22.40 0.13
C HIS A 254 0.97 21.99 0.85
N LYS A 255 -0.19 22.55 0.43
CA LYS A 255 -1.52 22.19 1.00
C LYS A 255 -1.83 20.69 0.95
N ASN A 256 -1.23 19.96 0.01
CA ASN A 256 -1.36 18.51 -0.12
C ASN A 256 -0.39 17.71 0.78
N GLY A 257 0.34 18.38 1.68
CA GLY A 257 1.31 17.77 2.60
C GLY A 257 2.70 17.51 2.00
N ARG A 258 2.93 17.83 0.71
CA ARG A 258 4.25 17.64 0.08
C ARG A 258 5.24 18.68 0.61
N ASN A 259 6.30 18.20 1.26
CA ASN A 259 7.41 19.03 1.70
C ASN A 259 8.45 19.17 0.58
N VAL A 260 8.79 20.41 0.23
CA VAL A 260 9.70 20.72 -0.88
C VAL A 260 10.76 21.73 -0.44
N VAL A 261 11.93 21.64 -1.07
CA VAL A 261 12.98 22.67 -1.00
C VAL A 261 12.96 23.45 -2.31
N THR A 262 13.06 24.77 -2.18
CA THR A 262 13.11 25.69 -3.31
C THR A 262 14.53 26.13 -3.58
N PHE A 263 14.89 26.10 -4.86
CA PHE A 263 16.10 26.68 -5.39
C PHE A 263 15.77 27.73 -6.46
N TYR A 264 16.60 28.76 -6.60
CA TYR A 264 16.41 29.83 -7.58
C TYR A 264 17.69 30.11 -8.34
N SER A 265 17.62 30.12 -9.67
CA SER A 265 18.71 30.56 -10.53
C SER A 265 18.53 32.04 -10.85
N LYS A 266 19.50 32.87 -10.43
CA LYS A 266 19.54 34.29 -10.79
C LYS A 266 19.77 34.49 -12.29
N GLU A 267 20.58 33.61 -12.89
CA GLU A 267 20.89 33.61 -14.32
C GLU A 267 19.64 33.37 -15.17
N LEU A 268 18.88 32.31 -14.85
CA LEU A 268 17.69 31.95 -15.62
C LEU A 268 16.41 32.69 -15.18
N LYS A 269 16.48 33.40 -14.05
CA LYS A 269 15.32 33.96 -13.33
C LYS A 269 14.21 32.92 -13.11
N LYS A 270 14.60 31.69 -12.78
CA LYS A 270 13.69 30.54 -12.62
C LYS A 270 13.82 29.92 -11.24
N LYS A 271 12.66 29.53 -10.69
CA LYS A 271 12.53 28.72 -9.47
C LYS A 271 12.51 27.23 -9.86
N LYS A 272 13.12 26.38 -9.04
CA LYS A 272 12.96 24.92 -9.10
C LYS A 272 12.60 24.41 -7.71
N GLU A 273 11.61 23.52 -7.65
CA GLU A 273 11.19 22.85 -6.43
C GLU A 273 11.57 21.38 -6.53
N ILE A 274 12.18 20.85 -5.48
CA ILE A 274 12.54 19.43 -5.37
C ILE A 274 12.06 18.87 -4.03
N PRO A 275 11.88 17.54 -3.89
CA PRO A 275 11.46 16.92 -2.63
C PRO A 275 12.39 17.30 -1.47
N PHE A 276 11.87 17.33 -0.24
CA PHE A 276 12.66 17.76 0.92
C PHE A 276 13.93 16.92 1.18
N PHE A 277 13.81 15.60 1.13
CA PHE A 277 14.92 14.66 1.29
C PHE A 277 15.60 14.33 -0.05
N PHE A 278 15.90 15.35 -0.86
CA PHE A 278 16.52 15.15 -2.17
C PHE A 278 17.98 14.70 -2.06
N GLY A 279 18.73 15.12 -1.03
CA GLY A 279 20.12 14.74 -0.84
C GLY A 279 20.28 13.24 -0.59
N GLU A 280 19.43 12.69 0.28
CA GLU A 280 19.30 11.26 0.56
C GLU A 280 18.97 10.48 -0.72
N ARG A 281 18.04 11.01 -1.54
CA ARG A 281 17.69 10.40 -2.83
C ARG A 281 18.86 10.38 -3.80
N LEU A 282 19.68 11.44 -3.86
CA LEU A 282 20.86 11.50 -4.71
C LEU A 282 21.92 10.47 -4.27
N ARG A 283 22.20 10.36 -2.97
CA ARG A 283 23.11 9.33 -2.44
C ARG A 283 22.62 7.93 -2.76
N MET A 284 21.33 7.65 -2.60
CA MET A 284 20.74 6.36 -2.97
C MET A 284 20.82 6.09 -4.47
N ARG A 285 20.54 7.10 -5.31
CA ARG A 285 20.72 7.01 -6.76
C ARG A 285 22.15 6.59 -7.10
N ASP A 286 23.13 7.28 -6.54
CA ASP A 286 24.55 7.02 -6.82
C ASP A 286 24.98 5.63 -6.32
N LYS A 287 24.52 5.22 -5.13
CA LYS A 287 24.68 3.85 -4.62
C LYS A 287 24.12 2.81 -5.60
N MET A 288 22.92 3.03 -6.12
CA MET A 288 22.25 2.11 -7.05
C MET A 288 22.89 2.04 -8.45
N GLU A 289 23.78 2.97 -8.82
CA GLU A 289 24.58 2.83 -10.05
C GLU A 289 25.77 1.88 -9.89
N THR A 290 26.19 1.57 -8.65
CA THR A 290 27.30 0.63 -8.40
C THR A 290 26.97 -0.79 -8.86
N ASP A 291 27.98 -1.50 -9.39
CA ASP A 291 27.80 -2.89 -9.85
C ASP A 291 27.38 -3.84 -8.72
N GLU A 292 27.87 -3.59 -7.50
CA GLU A 292 27.49 -4.38 -6.33
C GLU A 292 26.01 -4.18 -5.99
N ALA A 293 25.54 -2.95 -5.86
CA ALA A 293 24.14 -2.66 -5.54
C ALA A 293 23.20 -3.25 -6.60
N ARG A 294 23.54 -3.12 -7.89
CA ARG A 294 22.74 -3.68 -8.99
C ARG A 294 22.68 -5.21 -8.93
N ARG A 295 23.81 -5.87 -8.64
CA ARG A 295 23.87 -7.33 -8.51
C ARG A 295 22.99 -7.82 -7.36
N ILE A 296 23.10 -7.19 -6.19
CA ILE A 296 22.33 -7.57 -4.99
C ILE A 296 20.85 -7.26 -5.18
N TYR A 297 20.51 -6.10 -5.75
CA TYR A 297 19.13 -5.74 -6.10
C TYR A 297 18.49 -6.79 -7.04
N GLY A 298 19.26 -7.34 -7.98
CA GLY A 298 18.82 -8.40 -8.88
C GLY A 298 18.31 -9.67 -8.18
N LEU A 299 18.74 -9.93 -6.93
CA LEU A 299 18.27 -11.07 -6.13
C LEU A 299 16.78 -11.00 -5.80
N ARG A 300 16.14 -9.81 -5.84
CA ARG A 300 14.68 -9.68 -5.62
C ARG A 300 13.86 -10.57 -6.56
N LYS A 301 14.29 -10.69 -7.82
CA LYS A 301 13.60 -11.48 -8.86
C LYS A 301 13.55 -12.98 -8.55
N ILE A 302 14.47 -13.48 -7.73
CA ILE A 302 14.56 -14.90 -7.36
C ILE A 302 14.22 -15.17 -5.88
N THR A 303 13.87 -14.13 -5.11
CA THR A 303 13.56 -14.24 -3.67
C THR A 303 12.08 -13.98 -3.42
N VAL A 304 11.65 -12.72 -3.34
CA VAL A 304 10.26 -12.35 -3.00
C VAL A 304 9.28 -12.62 -4.15
N GLU A 305 9.68 -12.42 -5.40
CA GLU A 305 8.78 -12.61 -6.56
C GLU A 305 8.29 -14.07 -6.70
N PRO A 306 9.16 -15.10 -6.59
CA PRO A 306 8.72 -16.49 -6.55
C PRO A 306 7.81 -16.82 -5.38
N VAL A 307 8.02 -16.23 -4.20
CA VAL A 307 7.15 -16.44 -3.03
C VAL A 307 5.76 -15.86 -3.28
N ILE A 308 5.68 -14.64 -3.80
CA ILE A 308 4.40 -14.05 -4.20
C ILE A 308 3.76 -14.93 -5.27
N GLY A 309 4.50 -15.41 -6.27
CA GLY A 309 4.02 -16.34 -7.29
C GLY A 309 3.49 -17.66 -6.71
N GLN A 310 4.18 -18.24 -5.73
CA GLN A 310 3.77 -19.46 -5.02
C GLN A 310 2.43 -19.25 -4.29
N ILE A 311 2.32 -18.18 -3.51
CA ILE A 311 1.09 -17.84 -2.80
C ILE A 311 -0.06 -17.59 -3.78
N LYS A 312 0.24 -16.87 -4.86
CA LYS A 312 -0.76 -16.42 -5.79
C LYS A 312 -1.23 -17.55 -6.70
N GLU A 313 -0.34 -18.13 -7.49
CA GLU A 313 -0.67 -19.09 -8.54
C GLU A 313 -0.82 -20.50 -7.95
N ASN A 314 0.14 -20.95 -7.13
CA ASN A 314 0.18 -22.34 -6.70
C ASN A 314 -0.76 -22.62 -5.51
N PHE A 315 -0.88 -21.70 -4.55
CA PHE A 315 -1.91 -21.81 -3.51
C PHE A 315 -3.27 -21.27 -3.96
N GLY A 316 -3.35 -20.57 -5.10
CA GLY A 316 -4.59 -19.97 -5.59
C GLY A 316 -5.11 -18.83 -4.72
N PHE A 317 -4.27 -18.23 -3.86
CA PHE A 317 -4.69 -17.15 -2.96
C PHE A 317 -4.85 -15.83 -3.75
N ARG A 318 -6.03 -15.66 -4.33
CA ARG A 318 -6.42 -14.53 -5.21
C ARG A 318 -7.32 -13.52 -4.51
N GLN A 319 -8.04 -13.98 -3.49
CA GLN A 319 -9.06 -13.21 -2.80
C GLN A 319 -9.12 -13.66 -1.35
N PHE A 320 -9.24 -12.70 -0.43
CA PHE A 320 -9.53 -12.99 0.97
C PHE A 320 -10.93 -13.60 1.15
N CYS A 321 -11.08 -14.44 2.18
CA CYS A 321 -12.36 -15.01 2.59
C CYS A 321 -13.00 -14.21 3.74
N LEU A 322 -12.19 -13.69 4.66
CA LEU A 322 -12.55 -12.80 5.74
C LEU A 322 -12.59 -11.35 5.25
N ARG A 323 -13.09 -10.48 6.12
CA ARG A 323 -13.34 -9.06 5.87
C ARG A 323 -12.75 -8.25 7.02
N GLY A 324 -12.48 -6.98 6.77
CA GLY A 324 -11.76 -6.14 7.71
C GLY A 324 -10.29 -6.53 7.85
N LEU A 325 -9.47 -5.56 8.27
CA LEU A 325 -8.02 -5.67 8.41
C LEU A 325 -7.62 -6.83 9.32
N ASP A 326 -8.30 -7.02 10.44
CA ASP A 326 -7.98 -8.10 11.38
C ASP A 326 -8.20 -9.47 10.76
N GLY A 327 -9.30 -9.66 10.03
CA GLY A 327 -9.61 -10.91 9.33
C GLY A 327 -8.60 -11.20 8.22
N VAL A 328 -8.33 -10.23 7.35
CA VAL A 328 -7.39 -10.43 6.24
C VAL A 328 -5.94 -10.61 6.72
N ARG A 329 -5.55 -9.99 7.84
CA ARG A 329 -4.25 -10.23 8.50
C ARG A 329 -4.15 -11.63 9.07
N VAL A 330 -5.24 -12.19 9.60
CA VAL A 330 -5.26 -13.59 10.03
C VAL A 330 -5.01 -14.52 8.85
N GLU A 331 -5.72 -14.32 7.74
CA GLU A 331 -5.55 -15.15 6.53
C GLU A 331 -4.14 -15.07 5.98
N ILE A 332 -3.55 -13.87 5.88
CA ILE A 332 -2.20 -13.76 5.31
C ILE A 332 -1.16 -14.48 6.17
N ASN A 333 -1.29 -14.42 7.49
CA ASN A 333 -0.41 -15.15 8.39
C ASN A 333 -0.56 -16.67 8.21
N ILE A 334 -1.78 -17.18 7.99
CA ILE A 334 -2.00 -18.62 7.70
C ILE A 334 -1.32 -19.01 6.39
N VAL A 335 -1.48 -18.19 5.35
CA VAL A 335 -0.84 -18.41 4.05
C VAL A 335 0.69 -18.40 4.17
N ALA A 336 1.24 -17.46 4.94
CA ALA A 336 2.68 -17.36 5.18
C ALA A 336 3.22 -18.54 5.99
N ILE A 337 2.49 -18.99 7.02
CA ILE A 337 2.79 -20.22 7.78
C ILE A 337 2.85 -21.41 6.83
N ALA A 338 1.83 -21.60 5.97
CA ALA A 338 1.79 -22.72 5.04
C ALA A 338 2.97 -22.69 4.04
N HIS A 339 3.34 -21.50 3.55
CA HIS A 339 4.52 -21.33 2.71
C HIS A 339 5.81 -21.69 3.45
N ASN A 340 6.01 -21.15 4.66
CA ASN A 340 7.20 -21.40 5.46
C ASN A 340 7.35 -22.89 5.81
N LEU A 341 6.27 -23.56 6.23
CA LEU A 341 6.31 -24.98 6.53
C LEU A 341 6.73 -25.83 5.33
N LYS A 342 6.26 -25.49 4.12
CA LYS A 342 6.65 -26.15 2.87
C LYS A 342 8.11 -25.88 2.45
N LYS A 343 8.75 -24.86 3.03
CA LYS A 343 10.17 -24.57 2.83
C LYS A 343 11.05 -25.26 3.87
N ILE A 344 10.52 -25.49 5.06
CA ILE A 344 11.23 -26.15 6.17
C ILE A 344 11.20 -27.68 6.01
N TRP A 345 10.10 -28.24 5.51
CA TRP A 345 9.85 -29.68 5.32
C TRP A 345 9.71 -29.97 3.83
#